data_AF-A0A968KJV9-F1
#
_entry.id   AF-A0A968KJV9-F1
#
_cell.length_a   1.000
_cell.length_b   1.000
_cell.length_c   1.000
_cell.angle_alpha   90.00
_cell.angle_beta   90.00
_cell.angle_gamma   90.00
#
_symmetry.space_group_name_H-M   'P 1'
#
loop_
_entity.id
_entity.type
_entity.pdbx_description
1 polymer ?
#
loop_
_entity_poly.entity_id
_entity_poly.type
_entity_poly.pdbx_seq_one_letter_code
_entity_poly.pdbx_strand_id
1 'polypeptide(L)' 'MNLDSGRPVLNLSGKGKAIFDSLNLRDIHISLSHDNVYAMAQAIAEAH' A
#
# COMPACT_ATOMS: atom_id res chain seq x y z
N MET A 1 -10.32 9.42 -4.11
CA MET A 1 -11.16 8.64 -5.04
C MET A 1 -10.31 7.51 -5.58
N ASN A 2 -10.80 6.27 -5.53
CA ASN A 2 -10.11 5.13 -6.14
C ASN A 2 -10.02 5.35 -7.66
N LEU A 3 -8.91 4.93 -8.27
CA LEU A 3 -8.79 4.92 -9.74
C LEU A 3 -9.84 3.94 -10.31
N ASP A 4 -10.40 4.23 -11.49
CA ASP A 4 -11.36 3.36 -12.19
C ASP A 4 -10.83 1.93 -12.45
N SER A 5 -9.54 1.70 -12.22
CA SER A 5 -8.90 0.38 -12.25
C SER A 5 -9.22 -0.51 -11.05
N GLY A 6 -9.89 0.00 -10.02
CA GLY A 6 -10.20 -0.74 -8.78
C GLY A 6 -8.98 -1.03 -7.91
N ARG A 7 -7.79 -0.53 -8.27
CA ARG A 7 -6.56 -0.73 -7.50
C ARG A 7 -6.57 0.15 -6.24
N PRO A 8 -6.21 -0.40 -5.07
CA PRO A 8 -6.11 0.39 -3.86
C PRO A 8 -5.00 1.43 -4.00
N VAL A 9 -5.24 2.63 -3.47
CA VAL A 9 -4.27 3.72 -3.42
C VAL A 9 -3.80 3.89 -1.98
N LEU A 10 -2.48 3.82 -1.76
CA LEU A 10 -1.87 4.07 -0.45
C LEU A 10 -1.45 5.54 -0.34
N ASN A 11 -1.89 6.22 0.72
CA ASN A 11 -1.41 7.55 1.07
C ASN A 11 -0.84 7.53 2.49
N LEU A 12 0.48 7.73 2.60
CA LEU A 12 1.18 7.73 3.88
C LEU A 12 1.32 9.15 4.44
N SER A 13 1.02 9.31 5.72
CA SER A 13 1.17 10.59 6.43
C SER A 13 1.90 10.42 7.76
N GLY A 14 2.45 11.52 8.28
CA GLY A 14 3.12 11.54 9.58
C GLY A 14 4.30 10.56 9.65
N LYS A 15 4.37 9.77 10.72
CA LYS A 15 5.47 8.83 10.95
C LYS A 15 5.59 7.75 9.86
N GLY A 16 4.48 7.31 9.27
CA GLY A 16 4.49 6.33 8.20
C GLY A 16 5.21 6.85 6.95
N LYS A 17 4.99 8.12 6.60
CA LYS A 17 5.73 8.79 5.53
C LYS A 17 7.21 8.96 5.88
N ALA A 18 7.52 9.39 7.11
CA ALA A 18 8.91 9.56 7.53
C ALA A 18 9.73 8.27 7.44
N ILE A 19 9.12 7.12 7.79
CA ILE A 19 9.77 5.82 7.66
C ILE A 19 9.98 5.46 6.19
N PHE A 20 8.93 5.60 5.35
CA PHE A 20 9.02 5.36 3.91
C PHE A 20 10.16 6.15 3.26
N ASP A 21 10.24 7.45 3.56
CA ASP A 21 11.29 8.34 3.06
C ASP A 21 12.67 7.93 3.60
N SER A 22 12.79 7.57 4.88
CA SER A 22 14.08 7.15 5.50
C SER A 22 14.64 5.84 4.92
N LEU A 23 13.75 4.96 4.45
CA LEU A 23 14.10 3.70 3.82
C LEU A 23 14.36 3.87 2.32
N ASN A 24 14.24 5.09 1.78
CA ASN A 24 14.39 5.40 0.35
C ASN A 24 13.53 4.49 -0.55
N LEU A 25 12.31 4.20 -0.11
CA LEU A 25 11.36 3.39 -0.86
C LEU A 25 10.79 4.21 -2.02
N ARG A 26 10.55 3.55 -3.15
CA ARG A 26 9.98 4.15 -4.35
C ARG A 26 8.47 4.01 -4.39
N ASP A 27 7.97 2.82 -4.11
CA ASP A 27 6.54 2.50 -4.18
C ASP A 27 6.18 1.38 -3.19
N ILE A 28 4.91 1.30 -2.80
CA ILE A 28 4.34 0.17 -2.09
C ILE A 28 3.08 -0.29 -2.84
N HIS A 29 3.16 -1.48 -3.41
CA HIS A 29 2.04 -2.13 -4.08
C HIS A 29 1.22 -2.94 -3.07
N ILE A 30 -0.07 -2.61 -2.94
CA ILE A 30 -0.99 -3.32 -2.04
C ILE A 30 -2.03 -4.08 -2.87
N SER A 31 -2.32 -5.30 -2.45
CA SER A 31 -3.46 -6.09 -2.92
C SER A 31 -4.29 -6.56 -1.73
N LEU A 32 -5.61 -6.43 -1.83
CA LEU A 32 -6.56 -6.86 -0.81
C LEU A 32 -7.56 -7.82 -1.46
N SER A 33 -7.76 -8.97 -0.83
CA SER A 33 -8.81 -9.93 -1.17
C SER A 33 -9.59 -10.27 0.08
N HIS A 34 -10.90 -10.44 -0.05
CA HIS A 34 -11.72 -10.93 1.05
C HIS A 34 -12.84 -11.82 0.52
N ASP A 35 -13.33 -12.70 1.38
CA ASP A 35 -14.60 -13.37 1.25
C ASP A 35 -15.47 -13.08 2.49
N ASN A 36 -16.59 -13.79 2.63
CA ASN A 36 -17.52 -13.61 3.74
C ASN A 36 -16.96 -14.01 5.12
N VAL A 37 -15.76 -14.61 5.17
CA VAL A 37 -15.18 -15.21 6.37
C VAL A 37 -13.79 -14.65 6.67
N TYR A 38 -13.01 -14.32 5.64
CA TYR A 38 -11.62 -13.91 5.76
C TYR A 38 -11.27 -12.72 4.88
N ALA A 39 -10.30 -11.94 5.33
CA ALA A 39 -9.63 -10.91 4.54
C ALA A 39 -8.12 -11.15 4.55
N MET A 40 -7.48 -10.96 3.40
CA MET A 40 -6.04 -11.05 3.23
C MET A 40 -5.53 -9.81 2.51
N ALA A 41 -4.50 -9.17 3.08
CA ALA A 41 -3.76 -8.10 2.44
C ALA A 41 -2.32 -8.54 2.17
N GLN A 42 -1.81 -8.19 0.99
CA GLN A 42 -0.40 -8.33 0.62
C GLN A 42 0.16 -6.96 0.28
N ALA A 43 1.38 -6.68 0.73
CA ALA A 43 2.10 -5.45 0.43
C ALA A 43 3.52 -5.79 -0.02
N ILE A 44 3.95 -5.18 -1.13
CA ILE A 44 5.31 -5.28 -1.65
C ILE A 44 5.89 -3.87 -1.67
N ALA A 45 6.99 -3.67 -0.95
CA ALA A 45 7.74 -2.43 -0.96
C ALA A 45 8.87 -2.53 -2.00
N GLU A 46 8.92 -1.57 -2.91
CA GLU A 46 9.99 -1.44 -3.88
C GLU A 46 10.97 -0.37 -3.40
N ALA A 47 12.25 -0.74 -3.30
CA ALA A 47 13.35 0.18 -3.06
C ALA A 47 14.02 0.57 -4.38
N HIS A 48 14.70 1.72 -4.37
CA HIS A 48 15.56 2.14 -5.48
C HIS A 48 16.77 1.23 -5.72
#